data_AF-A0A3M7QGH7-F1
#
_entry.id   AF-A0A3M7QGH7-F1
#
_cell.length_a   1.000
_cell.length_b   1.000
_cell.length_c   1.000
_cell.angle_alpha   90.00
_cell.angle_beta   90.00
_cell.angle_gamma   90.00
#
_symmetry.space_group_name_H-M   'P 1'
#
loop_
_entity.id
_entity.type
_entity.pdbx_description
1 polymer ?
#
loop_
_entity_poly.entity_id
_entity_poly.type
_entity_poly.pdbx_seq_one_letter_code
_entity_poly.pdbx_strand_id
1 'polypeptide(L)'
;MLGLKAIASNQVAVLLLAGGQGTRLGVNYPKGMYSVGLLSEKSLYQIQGERLVKLKQYADKLFPEESKNQTNSSIPWYIMTSEHTQESTIDFFKKNNFFGLNNENVKFFEQFMLPCLTNDGKNANCAAKVVKKVEPDEKVGVICKVKDRFQVVEYSEISEKTRNLRLADGDLLYNAGNICNHFFDIEFLNELCSKHESELKHHV
;
A
#
# COMPACT_ATOMS: atom_id res chain seq x y z
N MET A 1 -18.23 7.79 -6.62
CA MET A 1 -17.41 8.57 -7.58
C MET A 1 -16.41 9.53 -6.91
N LEU A 2 -16.43 9.72 -5.58
CA LEU A 2 -15.52 10.62 -4.86
C LEU A 2 -14.02 10.32 -5.10
N GLY A 3 -13.59 9.05 -5.05
CA GLY A 3 -12.18 8.70 -5.22
C GLY A 3 -11.59 9.07 -6.58
N LEU A 4 -12.34 8.88 -7.67
CA LEU A 4 -11.89 9.28 -9.02
C LEU A 4 -11.79 10.80 -9.16
N LYS A 5 -12.71 11.54 -8.52
CA LYS A 5 -12.64 13.00 -8.47
C LYS A 5 -11.38 13.47 -7.71
N ALA A 6 -11.09 12.87 -6.56
CA ALA A 6 -9.89 13.18 -5.78
C ALA A 6 -8.60 12.89 -6.57
N ILE A 7 -8.58 11.79 -7.34
CA ILE A 7 -7.47 11.46 -8.26
C ILE A 7 -7.33 12.51 -9.36
N ALA A 8 -8.44 12.90 -10.00
CA ALA A 8 -8.42 13.96 -11.02
C ALA A 8 -7.93 15.29 -10.44
N SER A 9 -8.22 15.56 -9.17
CA SER A 9 -7.84 16.78 -8.43
C SER A 9 -6.42 16.72 -7.81
N ASN A 10 -5.62 15.67 -8.10
CA ASN A 10 -4.28 15.44 -7.52
C ASN A 10 -4.24 15.35 -5.98
N GLN A 11 -5.31 14.87 -5.35
CA GLN A 11 -5.41 14.73 -3.89
C GLN A 11 -5.09 13.32 -3.39
N VAL A 12 -4.56 12.45 -4.24
CA VAL A 12 -4.28 11.04 -3.91
C VAL A 12 -2.86 10.70 -4.30
N ALA A 13 -2.14 10.07 -3.38
CA ALA A 13 -0.84 9.45 -3.60
C ALA A 13 -0.89 7.96 -3.25
N VAL A 14 0.08 7.19 -3.74
CA VAL A 14 0.25 5.78 -3.40
C VAL A 14 1.61 5.57 -2.75
N LEU A 15 1.63 4.89 -1.60
CA LEU A 15 2.84 4.46 -0.92
C LEU A 15 2.98 2.93 -1.06
N LEU A 16 4.08 2.49 -1.66
CA LEU A 16 4.44 1.09 -1.82
C LEU A 16 5.54 0.71 -0.83
N LEU A 17 5.31 -0.35 -0.06
CA LEU A 17 6.32 -0.97 0.80
C LEU A 17 7.10 -2.01 -0.01
N ALA A 18 8.26 -1.62 -0.53
CA ALA A 18 9.09 -2.41 -1.44
C ALA A 18 10.46 -2.80 -0.85
N GLY A 19 10.66 -2.72 0.47
CA GLY A 19 11.93 -3.07 1.11
C GLY A 19 12.29 -4.56 1.08
N GLY A 20 11.38 -5.43 0.65
CA GLY A 20 11.55 -6.88 0.64
C GLY A 20 12.36 -7.41 -0.56
N GLN A 21 13.38 -8.21 -0.25
CA GLN A 21 14.11 -9.01 -1.24
C GLN A 21 13.29 -10.21 -1.73
N GLY A 22 13.53 -10.65 -2.96
CA GLY A 22 12.85 -11.78 -3.59
C GLY A 22 13.40 -13.16 -3.20
N THR A 23 14.21 -13.28 -2.15
CA THR A 23 14.97 -14.50 -1.81
C THR A 23 14.10 -15.73 -1.60
N ARG A 24 12.92 -15.59 -0.96
CA ARG A 24 11.96 -16.70 -0.80
C ARG A 24 11.35 -17.19 -2.12
N LEU A 25 11.46 -16.41 -3.19
CA LEU A 25 11.05 -16.77 -4.55
C LEU A 25 12.22 -17.35 -5.37
N GLY A 26 13.39 -17.57 -4.75
CA GLY A 26 14.57 -18.12 -5.40
C GLY A 26 15.37 -17.12 -6.24
N VAL A 27 15.15 -15.81 -6.04
CA VAL A 27 15.84 -14.74 -6.78
C VAL A 27 16.58 -13.79 -5.86
N ASN A 28 17.63 -13.15 -6.37
CA ASN A 28 18.50 -12.24 -5.63
C ASN A 28 18.21 -10.75 -5.89
N TYR A 29 17.06 -10.44 -6.47
CA TYR A 29 16.63 -9.07 -6.78
C TYR A 29 15.35 -8.70 -6.02
N PRO A 30 15.02 -7.40 -5.89
CA PRO A 30 13.81 -6.92 -5.23
C PRO A 30 12.53 -7.60 -5.73
N LYS A 31 11.62 -7.94 -4.82
CA LYS A 31 10.39 -8.68 -5.16
C LYS A 31 9.54 -8.00 -6.24
N GLY A 32 9.54 -6.66 -6.29
CA GLY A 32 8.78 -5.91 -7.29
C GLY A 32 9.22 -6.15 -8.74
N MET A 33 10.47 -6.58 -8.96
CA MET A 33 11.00 -6.92 -10.28
C MET A 33 10.53 -8.30 -10.77
N TYR A 34 9.95 -9.12 -9.89
CA TYR A 34 9.57 -10.48 -10.21
C TYR A 34 8.46 -10.53 -11.26
N SER A 35 8.62 -11.40 -12.26
CA SER A 35 7.59 -11.74 -13.24
C SER A 35 6.95 -13.07 -12.87
N VAL A 36 5.62 -13.09 -12.77
CA VAL A 36 4.87 -14.28 -12.33
C VAL A 36 4.51 -15.23 -13.49
N GLY A 37 5.14 -15.05 -14.66
CA GLY A 37 4.90 -15.89 -15.84
C GLY A 37 3.61 -15.60 -16.60
N LEU A 38 3.11 -14.36 -16.54
CA LEU A 38 2.02 -13.92 -17.42
C LEU A 38 2.52 -13.89 -18.88
N LEU A 39 1.61 -14.06 -19.85
CA LEU A 39 1.94 -13.94 -21.29
C LEU A 39 2.58 -12.60 -21.67
N SER A 40 2.28 -11.54 -20.92
CA SER A 40 2.87 -10.21 -21.11
C SER A 40 4.27 -10.07 -20.51
N GLU A 41 4.72 -11.04 -19.72
CA GLU A 41 6.00 -11.12 -18.99
C GLU A 41 6.29 -9.97 -18.00
N LYS A 42 5.32 -9.07 -17.81
CA LYS A 42 5.41 -7.90 -16.94
C LYS A 42 5.78 -8.25 -15.50
N SER A 43 6.67 -7.43 -14.94
CA SER A 43 7.00 -7.45 -13.52
C SER A 43 5.84 -6.92 -12.66
N LEU A 44 5.88 -7.21 -11.35
CA LEU A 44 4.92 -6.63 -10.40
C LEU A 44 4.93 -5.09 -10.42
N TYR A 45 6.11 -4.46 -10.51
CA TYR A 45 6.24 -3.01 -10.63
C TYR A 45 5.54 -2.48 -11.89
N GLN A 46 5.73 -3.13 -13.03
CA GLN A 46 5.10 -2.71 -14.27
C GLN A 46 3.57 -2.81 -14.21
N ILE A 47 3.04 -3.91 -13.67
CA ILE A 47 1.58 -4.08 -13.50
C ILE A 47 1.01 -2.99 -12.60
N GLN A 48 1.71 -2.64 -11.51
CA GLN A 48 1.29 -1.58 -10.60
C GLN A 48 1.36 -0.19 -11.26
N GLY A 49 2.46 0.13 -11.94
CA GLY A 49 2.63 1.41 -12.62
C GLY A 49 1.58 1.64 -13.71
N GLU A 50 1.30 0.63 -14.53
CA GLU A 50 0.26 0.70 -15.57
C GLU A 50 -1.15 0.90 -14.99
N ARG A 51 -1.43 0.35 -13.81
CA ARG A 51 -2.70 0.62 -13.10
C ARG A 51 -2.83 2.09 -12.70
N LEU A 52 -1.74 2.70 -12.21
CA LEU A 52 -1.73 4.12 -11.85
C LEU A 52 -1.95 5.01 -13.09
N VAL A 53 -1.23 4.72 -14.17
CA VAL A 53 -1.40 5.41 -15.46
C VAL A 53 -2.86 5.31 -15.91
N LYS A 54 -3.43 4.10 -15.94
CA LYS A 54 -4.79 3.90 -16.41
C LYS A 54 -5.83 4.58 -15.52
N LEU A 55 -5.62 4.56 -14.21
CA LEU A 55 -6.51 5.17 -13.24
C LEU A 55 -6.52 6.69 -13.39
N LYS A 56 -5.35 7.34 -13.55
CA LYS A 56 -5.29 8.79 -13.80
C LYS A 56 -5.96 9.17 -15.12
N GLN A 57 -5.67 8.45 -16.21
CA GLN A 57 -6.32 8.67 -17.50
C GLN A 57 -7.85 8.57 -17.41
N TYR A 58 -8.35 7.60 -16.64
CA TYR A 58 -9.78 7.41 -16.47
C TYR A 58 -10.41 8.51 -15.61
N ALA A 59 -9.75 8.92 -14.53
CA ALA A 59 -10.17 10.02 -13.68
C ALA A 59 -10.23 11.34 -14.44
N ASP A 60 -9.19 11.69 -15.19
CA ASP A 60 -9.13 12.92 -16.00
C ASP A 60 -10.22 12.97 -17.07
N LYS A 61 -10.50 11.83 -17.70
CA LYS A 61 -11.59 11.74 -18.69
C LYS A 61 -12.95 12.00 -18.07
N LEU A 62 -13.19 11.53 -16.85
CA LEU A 62 -14.47 11.69 -16.15
C LEU A 62 -14.63 13.07 -15.50
N PHE A 63 -13.53 13.72 -15.12
CA PHE A 63 -13.51 15.01 -14.43
C PHE A 63 -12.55 16.00 -15.11
N PRO A 64 -12.79 16.34 -16.40
CA PRO A 64 -11.86 17.18 -17.17
C PRO A 64 -11.67 18.58 -16.57
N GLU A 65 -12.68 19.12 -15.89
CA GLU A 65 -12.61 20.42 -15.20
C GLU A 65 -11.59 20.42 -14.06
N GLU A 66 -11.45 19.31 -13.33
CA GLU A 66 -10.49 19.19 -12.23
C GLU A 66 -9.04 19.07 -12.77
N SER A 67 -8.88 18.56 -13.99
CA SER A 67 -7.58 18.31 -14.62
C SER A 67 -7.10 19.44 -15.55
N LYS A 68 -7.94 20.44 -15.85
CA LYS A 68 -7.71 21.47 -16.89
C LYS A 68 -6.38 22.25 -16.80
N ASN A 69 -5.87 22.47 -15.59
CA ASN A 69 -4.66 23.27 -15.35
C ASN A 69 -3.45 22.43 -14.88
N GLN A 70 -3.54 21.10 -14.97
CA GLN A 70 -2.49 20.22 -14.48
C GLN A 70 -1.50 19.91 -15.59
N THR A 71 -0.32 20.51 -15.52
CA THR A 71 0.79 20.26 -16.46
C THR A 71 1.41 18.88 -16.28
N ASN A 72 1.17 18.23 -15.14
CA ASN A 72 1.83 16.99 -14.76
C ASN A 72 0.84 15.95 -14.20
N SER A 73 0.07 15.34 -15.11
CA SER A 73 -1.04 14.45 -14.76
C SER A 73 -0.57 13.01 -14.47
N SER A 74 -0.11 12.76 -13.24
CA SER A 74 0.07 11.39 -12.74
C SER A 74 -0.19 11.31 -11.23
N ILE A 75 -0.59 10.14 -10.75
CA ILE A 75 -0.71 9.88 -9.31
C ILE A 75 0.70 9.75 -8.72
N PRO A 76 1.10 10.57 -7.73
CA PRO A 76 2.39 10.42 -7.06
C PRO A 76 2.56 9.02 -6.47
N TRP A 77 3.71 8.40 -6.75
CA TRP A 77 4.04 7.06 -6.29
C TRP A 77 5.31 7.09 -5.43
N TYR A 78 5.11 6.91 -4.13
CA TYR A 78 6.17 6.79 -3.14
C TYR A 78 6.54 5.32 -2.99
N ILE A 79 7.82 4.99 -3.18
CA ILE A 79 8.32 3.62 -3.12
C ILE A 79 9.35 3.55 -1.99
N MET A 80 8.94 2.91 -0.89
CA MET A 80 9.80 2.66 0.26
C MET A 80 10.69 1.45 -0.02
N THR A 81 12.00 1.65 -0.09
CA THR A 81 12.99 0.59 -0.27
C THR A 81 13.75 0.33 1.03
N SER A 82 14.55 -0.73 1.02
CA SER A 82 15.61 -0.97 2.00
C SER A 82 16.96 -0.63 1.38
N GLU A 83 17.99 -0.48 2.22
CA GLU A 83 19.39 -0.31 1.80
C GLU A 83 19.78 -1.33 0.72
N HIS A 84 19.36 -2.60 0.88
CA HIS A 84 19.69 -3.67 -0.05
C HIS A 84 18.88 -3.67 -1.36
N THR A 85 17.79 -2.90 -1.46
CA THR A 85 16.86 -2.96 -2.61
C THR A 85 16.81 -1.65 -3.40
N GLN A 86 17.34 -0.55 -2.87
CA GLN A 86 17.14 0.78 -3.44
C GLN A 86 17.78 0.96 -4.81
N GLU A 87 19.09 0.77 -4.93
CA GLU A 87 19.83 1.01 -6.18
C GLU A 87 19.26 0.16 -7.32
N SER A 88 19.14 -1.15 -7.10
CA SER A 88 18.55 -2.08 -8.07
C SER A 88 17.11 -1.72 -8.47
N THR A 89 16.30 -1.22 -7.53
CA THR A 89 14.94 -0.75 -7.83
C THR A 89 14.96 0.51 -8.70
N ILE A 90 15.76 1.52 -8.33
CA ILE A 90 15.87 2.77 -9.09
C ILE A 90 16.35 2.49 -10.52
N ASP A 91 17.37 1.66 -10.68
CA ASP A 91 17.91 1.31 -11.99
C ASP A 91 16.90 0.53 -12.84
N PHE A 92 16.13 -0.37 -12.21
CA PHE A 92 15.05 -1.07 -12.90
C PHE A 92 13.99 -0.11 -13.42
N PHE A 93 13.56 0.88 -12.63
CA PHE A 93 12.60 1.89 -13.08
C PHE A 93 13.16 2.76 -14.20
N LYS A 94 14.41 3.24 -14.08
CA LYS A 94 15.08 4.02 -15.14
C LYS A 94 15.18 3.24 -16.45
N LYS A 95 15.64 1.98 -16.39
CA LYS A 95 15.78 1.09 -17.55
C LYS A 95 14.45 0.87 -18.28
N ASN A 96 13.34 0.88 -17.55
CA ASN A 96 12.00 0.69 -18.10
C ASN A 96 11.24 2.01 -18.33
N ASN A 97 11.95 3.15 -18.38
CA ASN A 97 11.36 4.47 -18.58
C ASN A 97 10.16 4.74 -17.65
N PHE A 98 10.30 4.36 -16.37
CA PHE A 98 9.29 4.51 -15.31
C PHE A 98 7.92 3.92 -15.66
N PHE A 99 7.87 2.92 -16.56
CA PHE A 99 6.64 2.26 -17.00
C PHE A 99 5.59 3.24 -17.58
N GLY A 100 6.03 4.36 -18.15
CA GLY A 100 5.16 5.40 -18.70
C GLY A 100 4.63 6.42 -17.69
N LEU A 101 5.09 6.36 -16.43
CA LEU A 101 4.86 7.41 -15.43
C LEU A 101 5.85 8.57 -15.62
N ASN A 102 5.48 9.76 -15.16
CA ASN A 102 6.47 10.84 -15.03
C ASN A 102 7.44 10.52 -13.88
N ASN A 103 8.74 10.50 -14.18
CA ASN A 103 9.80 10.26 -13.21
C ASN A 103 9.77 11.24 -12.03
N GLU A 104 9.30 12.47 -12.23
CA GLU A 104 9.21 13.48 -11.17
C GLU A 104 8.20 13.08 -10.10
N ASN A 105 7.22 12.26 -10.46
CA ASN A 105 6.14 11.79 -9.59
C ASN A 105 6.40 10.39 -9.02
N VAL A 106 7.56 9.78 -9.29
CA VAL A 106 7.99 8.53 -8.66
C VAL A 106 9.11 8.85 -7.67
N LYS A 107 8.81 8.75 -6.37
CA LYS A 107 9.75 9.11 -5.30
C LYS A 107 10.22 7.86 -4.57
N PHE A 108 11.52 7.59 -4.63
CA PHE A 108 12.15 6.52 -3.86
C PHE A 108 12.67 7.06 -2.54
N PHE A 109 12.47 6.32 -1.47
CA PHE A 109 13.03 6.64 -0.16
C PHE A 109 13.32 5.34 0.59
N GLU A 110 14.38 5.35 1.40
CA GLU A 110 14.69 4.21 2.25
C GLU A 110 13.80 4.19 3.49
N GLN A 111 13.58 3.00 4.04
CA GLN A 111 12.83 2.74 5.28
C GLN A 111 13.34 3.47 6.54
N PHE A 112 14.29 4.39 6.42
CA PHE A 112 14.79 5.29 7.48
C PHE A 112 14.60 6.79 7.18
N MET A 113 13.89 7.17 6.11
CA MET A 113 13.50 8.55 5.85
C MET A 113 11.96 8.66 5.76
N LEU A 114 11.36 9.49 6.61
CA LEU A 114 9.92 9.79 6.54
C LEU A 114 9.69 11.00 5.61
N PRO A 115 9.09 10.84 4.42
CA PRO A 115 8.64 11.97 3.63
C PRO A 115 7.38 12.59 4.29
N CYS A 116 7.49 13.82 4.76
CA CYS A 116 6.34 14.61 5.22
C CYS A 116 5.57 15.14 4.00
N LEU A 117 4.26 14.90 3.96
CA LEU A 117 3.35 15.46 2.96
C LEU A 117 2.39 16.44 3.63
N THR A 118 1.94 17.45 2.89
CA THR A 118 1.08 18.55 3.36
C THR A 118 -0.35 18.46 2.80
N ASN A 119 -1.28 19.10 3.52
CA ASN A 119 -2.76 18.93 3.61
C ASN A 119 -3.57 19.00 2.28
N ASP A 120 -4.83 18.53 2.14
CA ASP A 120 -6.03 18.49 3.02
C ASP A 120 -6.99 17.29 2.73
N GLY A 121 -7.86 16.90 3.71
CA GLY A 121 -9.20 16.34 3.40
C GLY A 121 -9.78 15.24 4.32
N LYS A 122 -10.91 15.53 4.99
CA LYS A 122 -11.57 14.77 6.09
C LYS A 122 -12.52 13.61 5.70
N ASN A 123 -12.74 12.74 6.71
CA ASN A 123 -13.54 11.50 6.91
C ASN A 123 -12.78 10.16 6.73
N ALA A 124 -12.81 9.36 7.81
CA ALA A 124 -11.97 8.18 8.13
C ALA A 124 -10.47 8.45 7.94
N ASN A 125 -9.75 8.77 9.01
CA ASN A 125 -8.32 9.13 8.96
C ASN A 125 -7.37 7.94 8.76
N CYS A 126 -7.86 6.73 9.04
CA CYS A 126 -7.21 5.47 8.78
C CYS A 126 -8.26 4.42 8.40
N ALA A 127 -8.00 3.62 7.36
CA ALA A 127 -8.82 2.48 7.00
C ALA A 127 -7.96 1.33 6.48
N ALA A 128 -8.47 0.11 6.59
CA ALA A 128 -7.80 -1.09 6.12
C ALA A 128 -8.76 -1.92 5.27
N LYS A 129 -8.30 -2.31 4.08
CA LYS A 129 -9.05 -3.25 3.24
C LYS A 129 -8.77 -4.65 3.74
N VAL A 130 -9.84 -5.43 3.87
CA VAL A 130 -9.79 -6.81 4.32
C VAL A 130 -10.39 -7.76 3.29
N VAL A 131 -10.01 -9.02 3.40
CA VAL A 131 -10.72 -10.15 2.78
C VAL A 131 -11.27 -11.04 3.87
N LYS A 132 -12.36 -11.75 3.58
CA LYS A 132 -12.92 -12.72 4.52
C LYS A 132 -11.95 -13.89 4.67
N LYS A 133 -11.37 -14.03 5.85
CA LYS A 133 -10.63 -15.22 6.28
C LYS A 133 -11.65 -16.34 6.54
N VAL A 134 -11.47 -17.47 5.87
CA VAL A 134 -12.42 -18.58 5.92
C VAL A 134 -11.90 -19.75 6.75
N GLU A 135 -10.59 -19.99 6.72
CA GLU A 135 -9.95 -21.06 7.48
C GLU A 135 -9.12 -20.54 8.66
N PRO A 136 -9.16 -21.20 9.84
CA PRO A 136 -8.38 -20.82 11.02
C PRO A 136 -6.87 -20.74 10.77
N ASP A 137 -6.33 -21.59 9.89
CA ASP A 137 -4.91 -21.76 9.61
C ASP A 137 -4.35 -20.81 8.53
N GLU A 138 -5.18 -19.95 7.92
CA GLU A 138 -4.69 -18.93 7.00
C GLU A 138 -3.69 -18.01 7.72
N LYS A 139 -2.47 -17.92 7.16
CA LYS A 139 -1.37 -17.11 7.69
C LYS A 139 -1.56 -15.63 7.35
N VAL A 140 -2.61 -15.06 7.91
CA VAL A 140 -3.02 -13.66 7.72
C VAL A 140 -3.38 -13.06 9.07
N GLY A 141 -2.86 -11.86 9.36
CA GLY A 141 -3.28 -11.10 10.53
C GLY A 141 -4.76 -10.73 10.43
N VAL A 142 -5.43 -10.61 11.58
CA VAL A 142 -6.86 -10.26 11.64
C VAL A 142 -7.04 -8.87 12.25
N ILE A 143 -7.89 -8.06 11.62
CA ILE A 143 -8.28 -6.77 12.16
C ILE A 143 -9.31 -6.99 13.26
N CYS A 144 -9.04 -6.50 14.46
CA CYS A 144 -9.96 -6.60 15.58
C CYS A 144 -9.85 -5.40 16.52
N LYS A 145 -10.80 -5.30 17.46
CA LYS A 145 -10.82 -4.27 18.50
C LYS A 145 -10.38 -4.90 19.82
N VAL A 146 -9.32 -4.37 20.43
CA VAL A 146 -8.82 -4.79 21.76
C VAL A 146 -8.75 -3.56 22.65
N LYS A 147 -9.43 -3.59 23.80
CA LYS A 147 -9.53 -2.45 24.73
C LYS A 147 -9.91 -1.14 24.02
N ASP A 148 -10.96 -1.22 23.20
CA ASP A 148 -11.48 -0.13 22.38
C ASP A 148 -10.55 0.46 21.30
N ARG A 149 -9.39 -0.16 21.04
CA ARG A 149 -8.48 0.24 19.95
C ARG A 149 -8.50 -0.78 18.82
N PHE A 150 -8.55 -0.30 17.59
CA PHE A 150 -8.37 -1.16 16.41
C PHE A 150 -6.90 -1.53 16.26
N GLN A 151 -6.64 -2.78 15.94
CA GLN A 151 -5.29 -3.30 15.71
C GLN A 151 -5.34 -4.51 14.78
N VAL A 152 -4.19 -4.85 14.22
CA VAL A 152 -3.97 -6.14 13.58
C VAL A 152 -3.37 -7.06 14.63
N VAL A 153 -3.98 -8.23 14.83
CA VAL A 153 -3.35 -9.32 15.58
C VAL A 153 -2.74 -10.27 14.55
N GLU A 154 -1.41 -10.39 14.57
CA GLU A 154 -0.69 -11.24 13.62
C GLU A 154 -1.03 -12.72 13.83
N TYR A 155 -0.97 -13.50 12.74
CA TYR A 155 -1.34 -14.92 12.79
C TYR A 155 -0.43 -15.75 13.71
N SER A 156 0.79 -15.29 13.97
CA SER A 156 1.74 -15.89 14.89
C SER A 156 1.43 -15.58 16.36
N GLU A 157 0.58 -14.59 16.64
CA GLU A 157 0.29 -14.08 17.98
C GLU A 157 -1.13 -14.40 18.44
N ILE A 158 -2.00 -14.85 17.53
CA ILE A 158 -3.36 -15.26 17.84
C ILE A 158 -3.39 -16.67 18.46
N SER A 159 -4.07 -16.81 19.60
CA SER A 159 -4.21 -18.12 20.25
C SER A 159 -5.03 -19.11 19.41
N GLU A 160 -4.75 -20.40 19.58
CA GLU A 160 -5.52 -21.46 18.91
C GLU A 160 -7.01 -21.44 19.25
N LYS A 161 -7.36 -21.13 20.49
CA LYS A 161 -8.75 -20.96 20.88
C LYS A 161 -9.40 -19.81 20.11
N THR A 162 -8.75 -18.65 20.08
CA THR A 162 -9.28 -17.43 19.44
C THR A 162 -9.44 -17.60 17.93
N ARG A 163 -8.46 -18.18 17.23
CA ARG A 163 -8.49 -18.36 15.77
C ARG A 163 -9.60 -19.30 15.28
N ASN A 164 -10.10 -20.17 16.17
CA ASN A 164 -11.15 -21.15 15.88
C ASN A 164 -12.56 -20.70 16.34
N LEU A 165 -12.70 -19.53 16.98
CA LEU A 165 -14.01 -19.02 17.38
C LEU A 165 -14.88 -18.78 16.15
N ARG A 166 -16.14 -19.21 16.22
CA ARG A 166 -17.12 -19.07 15.14
C ARG A 166 -18.38 -18.34 15.60
N LEU A 167 -19.00 -17.66 14.65
CA LEU A 167 -20.35 -17.11 14.76
C LEU A 167 -21.39 -18.23 14.58
N ALA A 168 -22.66 -17.91 14.85
CA ALA A 168 -23.76 -18.87 14.75
C ALA A 168 -23.98 -19.39 13.31
N ASP A 169 -23.56 -18.63 12.30
CA ASP A 169 -23.63 -19.00 10.88
C ASP A 169 -22.45 -19.88 10.41
N GLY A 170 -21.50 -20.17 11.30
CA GLY A 170 -20.32 -20.99 11.00
C GLY A 170 -19.09 -20.19 10.55
N ASP A 171 -19.21 -18.88 10.29
CA ASP A 171 -18.07 -18.04 9.95
C ASP A 171 -17.11 -17.87 11.14
N LEU A 172 -15.84 -17.62 10.87
CA LEU A 172 -14.91 -17.23 11.94
C LEU A 172 -15.35 -15.90 12.56
N LEU A 173 -15.32 -15.83 13.89
CA LEU A 173 -15.58 -14.58 14.62
C LEU A 173 -14.58 -13.50 14.21
N TYR A 174 -13.33 -13.88 14.01
CA TYR A 174 -12.26 -13.02 13.50
C TYR A 174 -11.96 -13.35 12.05
N ASN A 175 -12.84 -12.91 11.15
CA ASN A 175 -12.75 -13.16 9.71
C ASN A 175 -12.21 -11.97 8.90
N ALA A 176 -11.86 -10.85 9.52
CA ALA A 176 -11.34 -9.66 8.83
C ALA A 176 -9.84 -9.80 8.52
N GLY A 177 -9.49 -10.59 7.51
CA GLY A 177 -8.10 -10.85 7.11
C GLY A 177 -7.43 -9.62 6.49
N ASN A 178 -6.34 -9.16 7.10
CA ASN A 178 -5.57 -8.02 6.63
C ASN A 178 -4.77 -8.37 5.36
N ILE A 179 -4.97 -7.64 4.27
CA ILE A 179 -4.23 -7.81 3.02
C ILE A 179 -3.19 -6.71 2.78
N CYS A 180 -2.80 -6.00 3.84
CA CYS A 180 -1.80 -4.93 3.82
C CYS A 180 -2.11 -3.82 2.82
N ASN A 181 -3.39 -3.48 2.67
CA ASN A 181 -3.84 -2.34 1.87
C ASN A 181 -4.57 -1.36 2.78
N HIS A 182 -3.91 -0.25 3.06
CA HIS A 182 -4.36 0.76 4.01
C HIS A 182 -4.60 2.09 3.31
N PHE A 183 -5.52 2.86 3.87
CA PHE A 183 -5.73 4.26 3.56
C PHE A 183 -5.35 5.06 4.80
N PHE A 184 -4.60 6.14 4.60
CA PHE A 184 -4.30 7.12 5.63
C PHE A 184 -4.55 8.50 5.04
N ASP A 185 -5.17 9.39 5.80
CA ASP A 185 -5.09 10.80 5.48
C ASP A 185 -3.72 11.36 5.91
N ILE A 186 -3.39 12.53 5.36
CA ILE A 186 -2.09 13.15 5.60
C ILE A 186 -1.98 13.68 7.04
N GLU A 187 -3.08 14.16 7.62
CA GLU A 187 -3.12 14.68 9.00
C GLU A 187 -2.77 13.58 10.01
N PHE A 188 -3.30 12.37 9.82
CA PHE A 188 -3.02 11.20 10.63
C PHE A 188 -1.55 10.78 10.53
N LEU A 189 -0.98 10.74 9.33
CA LEU A 189 0.44 10.41 9.16
C LEU A 189 1.34 11.44 9.86
N ASN A 190 1.03 12.73 9.72
CA ASN A 190 1.78 13.79 10.39
C ASN A 190 1.68 13.71 11.91
N GLU A 191 0.50 13.42 12.46
CA GLU A 191 0.32 13.20 13.90
C GLU A 191 1.06 11.95 14.39
N LEU A 192 0.95 10.83 13.67
CA LEU A 192 1.64 9.57 14.00
C LEU A 192 3.16 9.78 14.09
N CYS A 193 3.76 10.37 13.05
CA CYS A 193 5.20 10.61 12.98
C CYS A 193 5.67 11.62 14.04
N SER A 194 4.88 12.65 14.35
CA SER A 194 5.31 13.70 15.28
C SER A 194 5.11 13.35 16.76
N LYS A 195 4.10 12.53 17.10
CA LYS A 195 3.71 12.28 18.49
C LYS A 195 3.79 10.84 18.94
N HIS A 196 3.57 9.88 18.04
CA HIS A 196 3.28 8.49 18.42
C HIS A 196 4.30 7.47 17.89
N GLU A 197 5.28 7.89 17.09
CA GLU A 197 6.32 7.00 16.56
C GLU A 197 7.06 6.25 17.68
N SER A 198 7.40 6.94 18.77
CA SER A 198 8.09 6.36 19.92
C SER A 198 7.23 5.39 20.75
N GLU A 199 5.91 5.38 20.54
CA GLU A 199 4.99 4.45 21.19
C GLU A 199 4.88 3.10 20.45
N LEU A 200 5.40 3.03 19.21
CA LEU A 200 5.37 1.81 18.40
C LEU A 200 6.31 0.77 19.00
N LYS A 201 5.77 -0.42 19.28
CA LYS A 201 6.52 -1.54 19.87
C LYS A 201 7.10 -2.42 18.78
N HIS A 202 8.33 -2.85 18.97
CA HIS A 202 8.92 -3.90 18.14
C HIS A 202 8.27 -5.24 18.44
N HIS A 203 7.87 -5.94 17.38
CA HIS A 203 7.54 -7.36 17.44
C HIS A 203 8.85 -8.17 17.41
N VAL A 204 8.93 -9.23 18.22
CA VAL A 204 10.08 -10.16 18.32
C VAL A 204 9.63 -11.55 17.92
#